data_AF-A0A256HDM2-F1
#
_entry.id   AF-A0A256HDM2-F1
#
_cell.length_a   1.000
_cell.length_b   1.000
_cell.length_c   1.000
_cell.angle_alpha   90.00
_cell.angle_beta   90.00
_cell.angle_gamma   90.00
#
_symmetry.space_group_name_H-M   'P 1'
#
loop_
_entity.id
_entity.type
_entity.pdbx_description
1 polymer ?
#
loop_
_entity_poly.entity_id
_entity_poly.type
_entity_poly.pdbx_seq_one_letter_code
_entity_poly.pdbx_strand_id
1 'polypeptide(L)'
;MSVLDWLRTVVAVAVYWTAIALGGSVLLPDPTRPLVAIPVIGGAVVVAHAVRADRLVELGYAVGTLWIAVLVLSVGTGVVDVVAAPEGEIAPLADFPAIAAVGTVGLFGILVAAYAAFVSRSTARDAAASE
;
A
#
# COMPACT_ATOMS: atom_id res chain seq x y z
N MET A 1 1.76 17.84 23.54
CA MET A 1 1.84 16.38 23.31
C MET A 1 2.64 15.76 24.44
N SER A 2 2.17 14.66 25.01
CA SER A 2 2.99 13.92 25.96
C SER A 2 4.12 13.20 25.22
N VAL A 3 5.21 12.86 25.92
CA VAL A 3 6.33 12.09 25.35
C VAL A 3 5.85 10.75 24.77
N LEU A 4 4.84 10.14 25.41
CA LEU A 4 4.23 8.90 24.97
C LEU A 4 3.47 9.06 23.65
N ASP A 5 2.72 10.15 23.48
CA ASP A 5 1.98 10.42 22.23
C ASP A 5 2.95 10.64 21.07
N TRP A 6 4.03 11.39 21.31
CA TRP A 6 5.07 11.60 20.31
C TRP A 6 5.72 10.28 19.88
N LEU A 7 6.07 9.42 20.85
CA LEU A 7 6.67 8.12 20.56
C LEU A 7 5.71 7.24 19.74
N ARG A 8 4.42 7.21 20.10
CA ARG A 8 3.39 6.47 19.35
C ARG A 8 3.29 6.93 17.92
N THR A 9 3.29 8.25 17.69
CA THR A 9 3.26 8.81 16.32
C THR A 9 4.50 8.43 15.53
N VAL A 10 5.70 8.56 16.10
CA VAL A 10 6.95 8.18 15.41
C VAL A 10 6.97 6.69 15.04
N VAL A 11 6.55 5.82 15.97
CA VAL A 11 6.44 4.39 15.71
C VAL A 11 5.41 4.10 14.61
N ALA A 12 4.23 4.72 14.68
CA ALA A 12 3.20 4.54 13.64
C ALA A 12 3.68 4.99 12.27
N VAL A 13 4.37 6.13 12.19
CA VAL A 13 4.99 6.66 10.96
C VAL A 13 6.00 5.66 10.39
N ALA A 14 6.91 5.16 11.23
CA ALA A 14 7.91 4.19 10.80
C ALA A 14 7.27 2.89 10.28
N VAL A 15 6.28 2.37 11.00
CA VAL A 15 5.55 1.15 10.63
C VAL A 15 4.78 1.34 9.33
N TYR A 16 3.97 2.39 9.22
CA TYR A 16 3.16 2.62 8.02
C TYR A 16 4.02 2.91 6.80
N TRP A 17 5.07 3.73 6.94
CA TRP A 17 5.98 3.98 5.84
C TRP A 17 6.66 2.69 5.37
N THR A 18 7.16 1.87 6.29
CA THR A 18 7.79 0.57 5.95
C THR A 18 6.78 -0.37 5.28
N ALA A 19 5.57 -0.47 5.82
CA ALA A 19 4.51 -1.31 5.27
C ALA A 19 4.11 -0.90 3.85
N ILE A 20 4.06 0.41 3.56
CA ILE A 20 3.80 0.94 2.21
C ILE A 20 4.97 0.64 1.27
N ALA A 21 6.19 0.92 1.71
CA ALA A 21 7.39 0.69 0.90
C ALA A 21 7.52 -0.77 0.50
N LEU A 22 7.32 -1.70 1.45
CA LEU A 22 7.34 -3.14 1.19
C LEU A 22 6.16 -3.60 0.34
N GLY A 23 4.93 -3.23 0.72
CA GLY A 23 3.72 -3.67 0.02
C GLY A 23 3.68 -3.19 -1.44
N GLY A 24 4.05 -1.93 -1.70
CA GLY A 24 4.09 -1.40 -3.06
C GLY A 24 5.28 -1.90 -3.90
N SER A 25 6.33 -2.41 -3.27
CA SER A 25 7.50 -2.98 -3.95
C SER A 25 7.50 -4.49 -4.06
N VAL A 26 6.47 -5.19 -3.55
CA VAL A 26 6.43 -6.66 -3.48
C VAL A 26 6.56 -7.34 -4.84
N LEU A 27 6.19 -6.63 -5.92
CA LEU A 27 6.26 -7.11 -7.30
C LEU A 27 7.55 -6.70 -8.03
N LEU A 28 8.46 -5.98 -7.35
CA LEU A 28 9.75 -5.58 -7.92
C LEU A 28 10.81 -6.64 -7.60
N PRO A 29 11.28 -7.41 -8.60
CA PRO A 29 12.31 -8.42 -8.36
C PRO A 29 13.70 -7.81 -8.08
N ASP A 30 13.94 -6.59 -8.57
CA ASP A 30 15.18 -5.84 -8.37
C ASP A 30 14.92 -4.51 -7.64
N PRO A 31 15.40 -4.36 -6.38
CA PRO A 31 15.18 -3.16 -5.58
C PRO A 31 15.98 -1.94 -6.04
N THR A 32 16.90 -2.09 -7.00
CA THR A 32 17.65 -0.96 -7.58
C THR A 32 16.90 -0.25 -8.71
N ARG A 33 15.75 -0.81 -9.13
CA ARG A 33 14.94 -0.19 -10.18
C ARG A 33 14.35 1.14 -9.72
N PRO A 34 14.36 2.18 -10.58
CA PRO A 34 13.78 3.49 -10.26
C PRO A 34 12.31 3.43 -9.79
N LEU A 35 11.57 2.39 -10.22
CA LEU A 35 10.19 2.14 -9.82
C LEU A 35 9.99 2.03 -8.30
N VAL A 36 11.02 1.61 -7.54
CA VAL A 36 10.96 1.55 -6.07
C VAL A 36 10.75 2.93 -5.44
N ALA A 37 11.12 4.01 -6.15
CA ALA A 37 10.92 5.37 -5.69
C ALA A 37 9.44 5.71 -5.50
N ILE A 38 8.52 5.08 -6.25
CA ILE A 38 7.08 5.33 -6.16
C ILE A 38 6.55 4.98 -4.76
N PRO A 39 6.64 3.73 -4.28
CA PRO A 39 6.17 3.39 -2.94
C PRO A 39 7.01 4.02 -1.83
N VAL A 40 8.31 4.23 -2.03
CA VAL A 40 9.20 4.82 -1.01
C VAL A 40 8.92 6.32 -0.81
N ILE A 41 9.03 7.11 -1.87
CA ILE A 41 8.85 8.58 -1.81
C ILE A 41 7.37 8.89 -1.71
N GLY A 42 6.53 8.25 -2.53
CA GLY A 42 5.08 8.43 -2.48
C GLY A 42 4.51 8.02 -1.13
N GLY A 43 4.97 6.90 -0.56
CA GLY A 43 4.60 6.48 0.79
C GLY A 43 5.01 7.52 1.85
N ALA A 44 6.20 8.09 1.75
CA ALA A 44 6.64 9.16 2.65
C ALA A 44 5.74 10.40 2.55
N VAL A 45 5.34 10.79 1.33
CA VAL A 45 4.42 11.92 1.10
C VAL A 45 3.05 11.63 1.73
N VAL A 46 2.49 10.45 1.51
CA VAL A 46 1.19 10.04 2.08
C VAL A 46 1.24 10.03 3.60
N VAL A 47 2.28 9.43 4.19
CA VAL A 47 2.47 9.40 5.66
C VAL A 47 2.63 10.80 6.22
N ALA A 48 3.46 11.65 5.59
CA ALA A 48 3.65 13.03 6.02
C ALA A 48 2.33 13.83 5.95
N HIS A 49 1.52 13.61 4.91
CA HIS A 49 0.21 14.22 4.81
C HIS A 49 -0.74 13.72 5.92
N ALA A 50 -0.81 12.42 6.17
CA ALA A 50 -1.64 11.85 7.22
C ALA A 50 -1.26 12.36 8.62
N VAL A 51 0.03 12.50 8.92
CA VAL A 51 0.50 13.09 10.19
C VAL A 51 0.07 14.56 10.30
N ARG A 52 0.26 15.36 9.24
CA ARG A 52 -0.12 16.78 9.26
C ARG A 52 -1.63 16.99 9.36
N ALA A 53 -2.42 16.07 8.81
CA ALA A 53 -3.87 16.15 8.81
C ALA A 53 -4.53 15.45 10.02
N ASP A 54 -3.73 14.85 10.91
CA ASP A 54 -4.19 14.00 12.01
C ASP A 54 -5.09 12.83 11.55
N ARG A 55 -4.71 12.21 10.42
CA ARG A 55 -5.45 11.13 9.71
C ARG A 55 -4.70 9.79 9.71
N LEU A 56 -3.95 9.50 10.79
CA LEU A 56 -3.19 8.25 10.90
C LEU A 56 -4.08 7.01 10.96
N VAL A 57 -5.31 7.14 11.47
CA VAL A 57 -6.28 6.04 11.53
C VAL A 57 -6.75 5.66 10.12
N GLU A 58 -7.15 6.65 9.32
CA GLU A 58 -7.54 6.45 7.92
C GLU A 58 -6.40 5.88 7.10
N LEU A 59 -5.16 6.33 7.35
CA LEU A 59 -3.98 5.73 6.75
C LEU A 59 -3.82 4.25 7.15
N GLY A 60 -4.05 3.90 8.41
CA GLY A 60 -4.03 2.50 8.87
C GLY A 60 -5.01 1.62 8.09
N TYR A 61 -6.23 2.09 7.85
CA TYR A 61 -7.21 1.36 7.03
C TYR A 61 -6.78 1.24 5.56
N ALA A 62 -6.15 2.27 4.99
CA ALA A 62 -5.63 2.23 3.64
C ALA A 62 -4.46 1.24 3.50
N VAL A 63 -3.54 1.22 4.47
CA VAL A 63 -2.44 0.24 4.54
C VAL A 63 -2.99 -1.18 4.68
N GLY A 64 -4.00 -1.39 5.53
CA GLY A 64 -4.69 -2.68 5.62
C GLY A 64 -5.30 -3.12 4.29
N THR A 65 -5.94 -2.19 3.57
CA THR A 65 -6.52 -2.44 2.24
C THR A 65 -5.44 -2.82 1.21
N LEU A 66 -4.29 -2.13 1.23
CA LEU A 66 -3.14 -2.47 0.39
C LEU A 66 -2.68 -3.91 0.64
N TRP A 67 -2.53 -4.32 1.91
CA TRP A 67 -2.10 -5.68 2.24
C TRP A 67 -3.15 -6.74 1.88
N ILE A 68 -4.44 -6.43 1.96
CA ILE A 68 -5.49 -7.30 1.41
C ILE A 68 -5.31 -7.47 -0.09
N ALA A 69 -5.03 -6.39 -0.83
CA ALA A 69 -4.76 -6.50 -2.27
C ALA A 69 -3.52 -7.35 -2.57
N VAL A 70 -2.44 -7.20 -1.79
CA VAL A 70 -1.26 -8.06 -1.88
C VAL A 70 -1.62 -9.52 -1.62
N LEU A 71 -2.42 -9.82 -0.59
CA LEU A 71 -2.88 -11.18 -0.30
C LEU A 71 -3.72 -11.76 -1.45
N VAL A 72 -4.63 -10.97 -2.02
CA VAL A 72 -5.44 -11.38 -3.17
C VAL A 72 -4.56 -11.68 -4.38
N LEU A 73 -3.55 -10.86 -4.65
CA LEU A 73 -2.58 -11.11 -5.71
C LEU A 73 -1.79 -12.40 -5.45
N SER A 74 -1.25 -12.57 -4.24
CA SER A 74 -0.46 -13.76 -3.88
C SER A 74 -1.27 -15.06 -4.00
N VAL A 75 -2.53 -15.06 -3.55
CA VAL A 75 -3.43 -16.21 -3.71
C VAL A 75 -3.81 -16.39 -5.17
N GLY A 76 -4.12 -15.30 -5.89
CA GLY A 76 -4.51 -15.33 -7.29
C GLY A 76 -3.43 -15.90 -8.20
N THR A 77 -2.17 -15.46 -8.05
CA THR A 77 -1.05 -16.00 -8.81
C THR A 77 -0.82 -17.47 -8.51
N GLY A 78 -0.86 -17.88 -7.23
CA GLY A 78 -0.71 -19.28 -6.84
C GLY A 78 -1.81 -20.19 -7.40
N VAL A 79 -3.06 -19.71 -7.51
CA VAL A 79 -4.16 -20.47 -8.13
C VAL A 79 -3.97 -20.59 -9.65
N VAL A 80 -3.56 -19.51 -10.32
CA VAL A 80 -3.29 -19.52 -11.76
C VAL A 80 -2.17 -20.51 -12.08
N ASP A 81 -1.11 -20.54 -11.29
CA ASP A 81 0.01 -21.46 -11.48
C ASP A 81 -0.42 -22.93 -11.35
N VAL A 82 -1.39 -23.24 -10.49
CA VAL A 82 -1.91 -24.62 -10.31
C VAL A 82 -2.85 -25.05 -11.44
N VAL A 83 -3.64 -24.14 -11.99
CA VAL A 83 -4.73 -24.48 -12.93
C VAL A 83 -4.33 -24.30 -14.40
N ALA A 84 -3.40 -23.38 -14.69
CA ALA A 84 -3.10 -22.95 -16.06
C ALA A 84 -1.68 -23.31 -16.55
N ALA A 85 -0.78 -23.78 -15.68
CA ALA A 85 0.57 -24.16 -16.11
C ALA A 85 0.57 -25.53 -16.81
N PRO A 86 0.99 -25.63 -18.09
CA PRO A 86 1.35 -26.91 -18.69
C PRO A 86 2.55 -27.49 -17.92
N GLU A 87 2.61 -28.82 -17.80
CA GLU A 87 3.72 -29.53 -17.14
C GLU A 87 5.09 -29.04 -17.65
N GLY A 88 5.76 -28.15 -16.89
CA GLY A 88 7.18 -27.84 -17.08
C GLY A 88 7.58 -26.39 -17.39
N GLU A 89 6.66 -25.47 -17.71
CA GLU A 89 7.00 -24.05 -17.93
C GLU A 89 6.28 -23.15 -16.92
N ILE A 90 6.82 -23.06 -15.70
CA ILE A 90 6.52 -21.93 -14.82
C ILE A 90 7.34 -20.76 -15.37
N ALA A 91 6.78 -19.99 -16.29
CA ALA A 91 7.27 -18.64 -16.55
C ALA A 91 6.57 -17.73 -15.52
N PRO A 92 7.24 -17.37 -14.40
CA PRO A 92 6.60 -16.56 -13.38
C PRO A 92 6.18 -15.24 -14.04
N LEU A 93 4.90 -14.85 -13.93
CA LEU A 93 4.45 -13.54 -14.46
C LEU A 93 5.27 -12.37 -13.87
N ALA A 94 5.94 -12.59 -12.74
CA ALA A 94 6.88 -11.68 -12.10
C ALA A 94 8.12 -11.33 -12.96
N ASP A 95 8.51 -12.20 -13.91
CA ASP A 95 9.68 -11.98 -14.76
C ASP A 95 9.40 -11.02 -15.92
N PHE A 96 8.14 -10.67 -16.18
CA PHE A 96 7.78 -9.66 -17.16
C PHE A 96 7.87 -8.25 -16.57
N PRO A 97 8.84 -7.41 -17.00
CA PRO A 97 9.09 -6.11 -16.40
C PRO A 97 7.90 -5.14 -16.51
N ALA A 98 7.07 -5.30 -17.54
CA ALA A 98 5.84 -4.52 -17.71
C ALA A 98 4.77 -4.88 -16.66
N ILE A 99 4.64 -6.15 -16.30
CA ILE A 99 3.66 -6.63 -15.31
C ILE A 99 4.07 -6.15 -13.91
N ALA A 100 5.36 -6.22 -13.58
CA ALA A 100 5.91 -5.68 -12.34
C ALA A 100 5.64 -4.18 -12.20
N ALA A 101 5.85 -3.39 -13.27
CA ALA A 101 5.60 -1.95 -13.25
C ALA A 101 4.11 -1.62 -13.07
N VAL A 102 3.22 -2.26 -13.83
CA VAL A 102 1.76 -2.07 -13.72
C VAL A 102 1.28 -2.49 -12.34
N GLY A 103 1.80 -3.60 -11.81
CA GLY A 103 1.47 -4.09 -10.48
C GLY A 103 1.89 -3.13 -9.36
N THR A 104 3.12 -2.61 -9.39
CA THR A 104 3.61 -1.63 -8.42
C THR A 104 2.80 -0.33 -8.45
N VAL A 105 2.55 0.21 -9.65
CA VAL A 105 1.72 1.41 -9.81
C VAL A 105 0.27 1.15 -9.37
N GLY A 106 -0.27 -0.02 -9.70
CA GLY A 106 -1.61 -0.45 -9.31
C GLY A 106 -1.78 -0.59 -7.80
N LEU A 107 -0.83 -1.25 -7.13
CA LEU A 107 -0.83 -1.39 -5.67
C LEU A 107 -0.70 -0.03 -4.98
N PHE A 108 0.19 0.83 -5.46
CA PHE A 108 0.29 2.20 -4.93
C PHE A 108 -0.99 3.02 -5.21
N GLY A 109 -1.61 2.84 -6.38
CA GLY A 109 -2.91 3.42 -6.71
C GLY A 109 -4.02 2.98 -5.77
N ILE A 110 -4.08 1.69 -5.40
CA ILE A 110 -5.03 1.15 -4.43
C ILE A 110 -4.85 1.83 -3.07
N LEU A 111 -3.61 1.98 -2.60
CA LEU A 111 -3.32 2.67 -1.35
C LEU A 111 -3.87 4.11 -1.37
N VAL A 112 -3.54 4.89 -2.42
CA VAL A 112 -3.96 6.29 -2.54
C VAL A 112 -5.48 6.41 -2.63
N ALA A 113 -6.12 5.57 -3.44
CA ALA A 113 -7.57 5.55 -3.60
C ALA A 113 -8.28 5.16 -2.29
N ALA A 114 -7.79 4.14 -1.59
CA ALA A 114 -8.32 3.72 -0.30
C ALA A 114 -8.20 4.84 0.73
N TYR A 115 -7.03 5.46 0.84
CA TYR A 115 -6.81 6.59 1.75
C TYR A 115 -7.77 7.74 1.47
N ALA A 116 -7.89 8.17 0.21
CA ALA A 116 -8.82 9.23 -0.18
C ALA A 116 -10.28 8.87 0.15
N ALA A 117 -10.69 7.61 -0.08
CA ALA A 117 -12.03 7.15 0.24
C ALA A 117 -12.32 7.10 1.75
N PHE A 118 -11.35 6.75 2.58
CA PHE A 118 -11.53 6.77 4.04
C PHE A 118 -11.60 8.21 4.57
N VAL A 119 -10.76 9.11 4.06
CA VAL A 119 -10.81 10.53 4.43
C VAL A 119 -12.15 11.17 4.03
N SER A 120 -12.64 10.92 2.81
CA SER A 120 -13.92 11.49 2.39
C SER A 120 -15.09 11.00 3.25
N ARG A 121 -15.10 9.71 3.60
CA ARG A 121 -16.12 9.13 4.50
C ARG A 121 -16.05 9.70 5.91
N SER A 122 -14.86 9.91 6.48
CA SER A 122 -14.75 10.50 7.82
C SER A 122 -15.22 11.94 7.82
N THR A 123 -14.80 12.75 6.83
CA THR A 123 -15.27 14.15 6.72
C THR A 123 -16.79 14.28 6.54
N ALA A 124 -17.41 13.40 5.75
CA ALA A 124 -18.87 13.39 5.57
C ALA A 124 -19.60 13.02 6.88
N ARG A 125 -19.03 12.10 7.65
CA ARG A 125 -19.59 11.68 8.95
C ARG A 125 -19.49 12.79 9.99
N ASP A 126 -18.37 13.50 10.03
CA ASP A 126 -18.15 14.63 10.95
C ASP A 126 -19.14 15.76 10.66
N ALA A 127 -19.39 16.07 9.39
CA ALA A 127 -20.36 17.09 8.98
C ALA A 127 -21.80 16.72 9.41
N ALA A 128 -22.22 15.48 9.17
CA ALA A 128 -23.55 15.00 9.55
C ALA A 128 -23.78 14.94 11.07
N ALA A 129 -22.72 14.84 11.87
CA ALA A 129 -22.81 14.86 13.33
C ALA A 129 -22.89 16.29 13.92
N SER A 130 -22.64 17.31 13.10
CA SER A 130 -22.67 18.72 13.49
C SER A 130 -23.98 19.45 13.15
N GLU A 131 -24.87 18.79 12.42
CA GLU A 131 -26.25 19.22 12.14
C GLU A 131 -27.23 18.71 13.21
#